data_AF-A0A949GX56-F1
#
_entry.id   AF-A0A949GX56-F1
#
_cell.length_a   1.000
_cell.length_b   1.000
_cell.length_c   1.000
_cell.angle_alpha   90.00
_cell.angle_beta   90.00
_cell.angle_gamma   90.00
#
_symmetry.space_group_name_H-M   'P 1'
#
loop_
_entity.id
_entity.type
_entity.pdbx_description
1 polymer ?
#
loop_
_entity_poly.entity_id
_entity_poly.type
_entity_poly.pdbx_seq_one_letter_code
_entity_poly.pdbx_strand_id
1 'polypeptide(L)'
;CHRVAGPIAAFAGDVFDMQIADCASQIGSGALPEERLPSAAVMLRPKSALRRSGGLLQETLARFRQLTTPVIGRINDGAIVFDCRCLLPTEESLLIEALRQARP
;
A
#
# COMPACT_ATOMS: atom_id res chain seq x y z
N CYS A 1 -7.77 -3.75 7.72
CA CYS A 1 -7.15 -4.25 6.47
C CYS A 1 -7.85 -5.46 5.84
N HIS A 2 -8.32 -6.46 6.60
CA HIS A 2 -8.88 -7.69 6.00
C HIS A 2 -10.00 -7.45 4.97
N ARG A 3 -10.83 -6.42 5.16
CA ARG A 3 -11.93 -6.06 4.22
C ARG A 3 -11.46 -5.70 2.82
N VAL A 4 -10.27 -5.09 2.70
CA VAL A 4 -9.70 -4.68 1.40
C VAL A 4 -8.63 -5.65 0.90
N ALA A 5 -8.39 -6.75 1.62
CA ALA A 5 -7.38 -7.74 1.26
C ALA A 5 -7.66 -8.41 -0.08
N GLY A 6 -8.91 -8.81 -0.35
CA GLY A 6 -9.32 -9.43 -1.61
C GLY A 6 -9.05 -8.52 -2.83
N PRO A 7 -9.57 -7.28 -2.84
CA PRO A 7 -9.26 -6.32 -3.91
C PRO A 7 -7.77 -6.06 -4.10
N ILE A 8 -6.99 -5.95 -3.02
CA ILE A 8 -5.54 -5.71 -3.13
C ILE A 8 -4.80 -6.96 -3.62
N ALA A 9 -5.21 -8.17 -3.22
CA ALA A 9 -4.67 -9.41 -3.76
C ALA A 9 -4.96 -9.55 -5.26
N ALA A 10 -6.15 -9.14 -5.70
CA ALA A 10 -6.51 -9.11 -7.12
C ALA A 10 -5.69 -8.08 -7.93
N PHE A 11 -5.28 -6.96 -7.30
CA PHE A 11 -4.32 -6.01 -7.89
C PHE A 11 -2.90 -6.58 -7.93
N ALA A 12 -2.47 -7.26 -6.87
CA ALA A 12 -1.12 -7.83 -6.75
C ALA A 12 -0.83 -8.86 -7.86
N GLY A 13 -1.79 -9.74 -8.13
CA GLY A 13 -1.75 -10.70 -9.23
C GLY A 13 -0.42 -11.47 -9.30
N ASP A 14 0.17 -11.49 -10.50
CA ASP A 14 1.47 -12.14 -10.75
C ASP A 14 2.68 -11.23 -10.58
N VAL A 15 2.45 -9.97 -10.21
CA VAL A 15 3.50 -8.95 -10.11
C VAL A 15 4.01 -8.83 -8.68
N PHE A 16 3.10 -8.91 -7.70
CA PHE A 16 3.42 -8.73 -6.29
C PHE A 16 2.98 -9.92 -5.44
N ASP A 17 3.79 -10.25 -4.42
CA ASP A 17 3.36 -10.99 -3.25
C ASP A 17 2.69 -10.02 -2.26
N MET A 18 1.47 -10.34 -1.86
CA MET A 18 0.66 -9.54 -0.94
C MET A 18 0.67 -10.17 0.45
N GLN A 19 0.92 -9.34 1.47
CA GLN A 19 0.78 -9.74 2.86
C GLN A 19 0.11 -8.64 3.68
N ILE A 20 -0.66 -9.04 4.69
CA ILE A 20 -1.08 -8.13 5.76
C ILE A 20 -0.03 -8.25 6.86
N ALA A 21 0.53 -7.13 7.29
CA ALA A 21 1.51 -7.10 8.36
C ALA A 21 1.11 -6.07 9.41
N ASP A 22 1.43 -6.38 10.66
CA ASP A 22 1.40 -5.37 11.72
C ASP A 22 2.44 -4.31 11.40
N CYS A 23 2.05 -3.04 11.48
CA CYS A 23 2.96 -1.93 11.29
C CYS A 23 2.79 -0.89 12.39
N ALA A 24 3.90 -0.25 12.73
CA ALA A 24 3.89 0.96 13.52
C ALA A 24 3.71 2.16 12.58
N SER A 25 2.65 2.94 12.76
CA SER A 25 2.60 4.31 12.23
C SER A 25 2.92 5.31 13.33
N GLN A 26 3.62 6.37 12.92
CA GLN A 26 4.00 7.48 13.76
C GLN A 26 2.80 8.41 14.01
N ILE A 27 2.64 8.88 15.23
CA ILE A 27 1.75 10.00 15.54
C ILE A 27 2.47 11.32 15.23
N GLY A 28 1.88 12.18 14.40
CA GLY A 28 2.36 13.54 14.14
C GLY A 28 3.59 13.63 13.22
N SER A 29 3.70 14.75 12.50
CA SER A 29 4.83 15.05 11.59
C SER A 29 6.00 15.76 12.29
N GLY A 30 5.97 15.91 13.62
CA GLY A 30 6.90 16.77 14.38
C GLY A 30 7.62 16.04 15.51
N ALA A 31 8.96 16.09 15.47
CA ALA A 31 10.00 16.04 16.51
C ALA A 31 9.89 15.17 17.79
N LEU A 32 8.83 14.39 18.03
CA LEU A 32 8.77 13.43 19.14
C LEU A 32 8.53 12.01 18.58
N PRO A 33 9.59 11.18 18.44
CA PRO A 33 9.54 9.96 17.62
C PRO A 33 9.00 8.70 18.33
N GLU A 34 8.43 8.81 19.53
CA GLU A 34 8.31 7.65 20.43
C GLU A 34 6.93 7.00 20.47
N GLU A 35 5.85 7.68 20.06
CA GLU A 35 4.52 7.07 20.02
C GLU A 35 4.22 6.46 18.65
N ARG A 36 4.44 5.14 18.58
CA ARG A 36 4.06 4.29 17.46
C ARG A 36 2.81 3.53 17.84
N LEU A 37 1.66 3.90 17.25
CA LEU A 37 0.43 3.15 17.51
C LEU A 37 0.44 1.85 16.69
N PRO A 38 -0.07 0.72 17.22
CA PRO A 38 -0.25 -0.51 16.45
C PRO A 38 -1.26 -0.31 15.31
N SER A 39 -0.85 -0.57 14.08
CA SER A 39 -1.69 -0.55 12.87
C SER A 39 -1.55 -1.87 12.12
N ALA A 40 -2.45 -2.08 11.16
CA ALA A 40 -2.28 -3.07 10.13
C ALA A 40 -2.00 -2.34 8.80
N ALA A 41 -1.04 -2.86 8.04
CA ALA A 41 -0.77 -2.43 6.68
C ALA A 41 -0.90 -3.59 5.70
N VAL A 42 -1.18 -3.24 4.45
CA VAL A 42 -0.96 -4.14 3.33
C VAL A 42 0.40 -3.86 2.72
N MET A 43 1.20 -4.91 2.59
CA MET A 43 2.51 -4.85 1.95
C MET A 43 2.48 -5.58 0.61
N LEU A 44 3.03 -4.96 -0.42
CA LEU A 44 3.19 -5.52 -1.76
C LEU A 44 4.68 -5.62 -2.08
N ARG A 45 5.22 -6.84 -2.13
CA ARG A 45 6.61 -7.11 -2.53
C ARG A 45 6.65 -7.60 -3.95
N PRO A 46 7.56 -7.12 -4.82
CA PRO A 46 7.70 -7.66 -6.17
C PRO A 46 8.09 -9.13 -6.12
N LYS A 47 7.45 -9.99 -6.92
CA LYS A 47 7.84 -11.41 -7.01
C LYS A 47 9.28 -11.53 -7.52
N SER A 48 10.06 -12.47 -6.98
CA SER A 48 11.53 -12.52 -7.13
C SER A 48 12.04 -12.66 -8.57
N ALA A 49 11.20 -13.05 -9.53
CA ALA A 49 11.55 -13.15 -10.95
C ALA A 49 11.74 -11.78 -11.64
N LEU A 50 11.34 -10.68 -10.99
CA LEU A 50 11.36 -9.34 -11.57
C LEU A 50 12.72 -8.68 -11.32
N ARG A 51 13.60 -8.72 -12.34
CA ARG A 51 14.97 -8.14 -12.35
C ARG A 51 15.08 -6.63 -12.02
N ARG A 52 13.97 -5.90 -11.83
CA ARG A 52 13.92 -4.45 -11.55
C ARG A 52 12.91 -4.08 -10.45
N SER A 53 12.98 -4.78 -9.32
CA SER A 53 12.07 -4.60 -8.18
C SER A 53 11.97 -3.15 -7.68
N GLY A 54 13.08 -2.41 -7.60
CA GLY A 54 13.07 -1.01 -7.13
C GLY A 54 12.34 -0.03 -8.05
N GLY A 55 12.53 -0.14 -9.37
CA GLY A 55 11.87 0.72 -10.35
C GLY A 55 10.37 0.48 -10.41
N LEU A 56 9.97 -0.80 -10.39
CA LEU A 56 8.56 -1.19 -10.36
C LEU A 56 7.80 -0.58 -9.17
N LEU A 57 8.39 -0.57 -7.98
CA LEU A 57 7.76 0.00 -6.78
C LEU A 57 7.54 1.50 -6.91
N GLN A 58 8.54 2.23 -7.43
CA GLN A 58 8.44 3.68 -7.64
C GLN A 58 7.41 4.02 -8.73
N GLU A 59 7.43 3.32 -9.86
CA GLU A 59 6.48 3.48 -10.96
C GLU A 59 5.05 3.19 -10.50
N THR A 60 4.87 2.13 -9.71
CA THR A 60 3.56 1.78 -9.15
C THR A 60 3.04 2.89 -8.24
N LEU A 61 3.85 3.39 -7.29
CA LEU A 61 3.45 4.52 -6.44
C LEU A 61 3.20 5.81 -7.23
N ALA A 62 4.00 6.08 -8.27
CA ALA A 62 3.78 7.23 -9.13
C ALA A 62 2.41 7.15 -9.84
N ARG A 63 2.03 5.96 -10.32
CA ARG A 63 0.73 5.73 -10.93
C ARG A 63 -0.41 5.93 -9.95
N PHE A 64 -0.31 5.38 -8.74
CA PHE A 64 -1.31 5.58 -7.68
C PHE A 64 -1.51 7.05 -7.31
N ARG A 65 -0.46 7.88 -7.37
CA ARG A 65 -0.52 9.32 -7.13
C ARG A 65 -1.22 10.11 -8.25
N GLN A 66 -1.29 9.55 -9.46
CA GLN A 66 -1.89 10.20 -10.64
C GLN A 66 -3.35 9.81 -10.86
N LEU A 67 -3.91 8.93 -10.03
CA LEU A 67 -5.32 8.53 -10.11
C LEU A 67 -6.25 9.68 -9.76
N THR A 68 -7.51 9.58 -10.19
CA THR A 68 -8.58 10.54 -9.84
C THR A 68 -8.71 10.71 -8.32
N THR A 69 -8.56 9.63 -7.57
CA THR A 69 -8.39 9.66 -6.11
C THR A 69 -6.99 9.14 -5.80
N PRO A 70 -6.02 10.02 -5.47
CA PRO A 70 -4.66 9.60 -5.20
C PRO A 70 -4.58 8.66 -3.99
N VAL A 71 -3.92 7.52 -4.16
CA VAL A 71 -3.63 6.60 -3.04
C VAL A 71 -2.16 6.75 -2.67
N ILE A 72 -1.88 7.14 -1.43
CA ILE A 72 -0.53 7.41 -0.97
C ILE A 72 -0.01 6.20 -0.19
N GLY A 73 0.98 5.52 -0.77
CA GLY A 73 1.78 4.50 -0.11
C GLY A 73 3.22 4.96 0.09
N ARG A 74 3.97 4.19 0.88
CA ARG A 74 5.42 4.38 1.06
C ARG A 74 6.17 3.11 0.66
N ILE A 75 7.43 3.25 0.29
CA ILE A 75 8.33 2.10 0.14
C ILE A 75 9.04 1.87 1.47
N ASN A 76 8.99 0.66 1.97
CA ASN A 76 9.76 0.24 3.14
C ASN A 76 10.21 -1.21 2.93
N ASP A 77 11.49 -1.49 3.16
CA ASP A 77 12.05 -2.85 3.07
C ASP A 77 11.67 -3.61 1.78
N GLY A 78 11.86 -2.94 0.63
CA GLY A 78 11.57 -3.52 -0.70
C GLY A 78 10.08 -3.80 -0.98
N ALA A 79 9.17 -3.24 -0.18
CA ALA A 79 7.73 -3.39 -0.36
C ALA A 79 7.04 -2.02 -0.45
N ILE A 80 5.95 -1.94 -1.21
CA ILE A 80 4.97 -0.86 -1.04
C ILE A 80 4.15 -1.18 0.20
N VAL A 81 3.97 -0.18 1.07
CA VAL A 81 3.19 -0.28 2.30
C VAL A 81 2.04 0.72 2.24
N PHE A 82 0.82 0.20 2.29
CA PHE A 82 -0.41 0.97 2.49
C PHE A 82 -0.91 0.75 3.92
N ASP A 83 -0.84 1.81 4.73
CA ASP A 83 -1.29 1.77 6.12
C ASP A 83 -2.81 1.94 6.18
N CYS A 84 -3.52 0.96 6.73
CA CYS A 84 -4.98 0.99 6.75
C CYS A 84 -5.55 1.79 7.93
N ARG A 85 -4.74 2.35 8.84
CA ARG A 85 -5.28 3.05 10.01
C ARG A 85 -6.18 4.22 9.62
N CYS A 86 -5.81 4.94 8.57
CA CYS A 86 -6.57 6.09 8.08
C CYS A 86 -7.64 5.69 7.06
N LEU A 87 -7.82 4.40 6.74
CA LEU A 87 -8.83 3.97 5.79
C LEU A 87 -10.19 3.84 6.48
N LEU A 88 -11.07 4.81 6.24
CA LEU A 88 -12.42 4.77 6.78
C LEU A 88 -13.27 3.73 6.05
N PRO A 89 -14.26 3.08 6.71
CA PRO A 89 -15.18 2.17 6.05
C PRO A 89 -15.87 2.77 4.81
N THR A 90 -16.12 4.08 4.83
CA THR A 90 -16.73 4.83 3.72
C THR A 90 -15.80 5.05 2.53
N GLU A 91 -14.49 4.88 2.71
CA GLU A 91 -13.47 5.11 1.68
C GLU A 91 -13.04 3.82 0.98
N GLU A 92 -13.53 2.65 1.42
CA GLU A 92 -13.14 1.34 0.85
C GLU A 92 -13.46 1.25 -0.63
N SER A 93 -14.63 1.74 -1.05
CA SER A 93 -15.03 1.77 -2.46
C SER A 93 -14.10 2.63 -3.31
N LEU A 94 -13.59 3.74 -2.76
CA LEU A 94 -12.64 4.62 -3.46
C LEU A 94 -11.30 3.91 -3.65
N LEU A 95 -10.82 3.20 -2.62
CA LEU A 95 -9.59 2.41 -2.72
C LEU A 95 -9.73 1.27 -3.74
N ILE A 96 -10.86 0.56 -3.74
CA ILE A 96 -11.13 -0.53 -4.70
C ILE A 96 -11.10 0.01 -6.13
N GLU A 97 -11.72 1.17 -6.36
CA GLU A 97 -11.74 1.80 -7.67
C GLU A 97 -10.34 2.26 -8.11
N ALA A 98 -9.58 2.88 -7.19
CA ALA A 98 -8.19 3.22 -7.43
C ALA A 98 -7.33 2.01 -7.80
N LEU A 99 -7.51 0.86 -7.12
CA LEU A 99 -6.80 -0.39 -7.42
C LEU A 99 -7.15 -0.94 -8.80
N ARG A 100 -8.39 -0.78 -9.27
CA ARG A 100 -8.80 -1.18 -10.63
C ARG A 100 -8.13 -0.31 -11.69
N GLN A 101 -8.06 1.01 -11.47
CA GLN A 101 -7.42 1.95 -12.39
C GLN A 101 -5.90 1.79 -12.43
N ALA A 102 -5.29 1.41 -11.31
CA ALA A 102 -3.85 1.29 -11.20
C ALA A 102 -3.27 -0.02 -11.76
N ARG A 103 -4.10 -0.99 -12.19
CA ARG A 103 -3.64 -2.33 -12.59
C ARG A 103 -2.47 -2.26 -13.58
N PRO A 104 -1.36 -2.98 -13.32
CA PRO A 104 -0.23 -3.07 -14.26
C PRO A 104 -0.57 -3.78 -15.55
#